data_AF-A0A453DT87-F1
#
_entry.id   AF-A0A453DT87-F1
#
_cell.length_a   1.000
_cell.length_b   1.000
_cell.length_c   1.000
_cell.angle_alpha   90.00
_cell.angle_beta   90.00
_cell.angle_gamma   90.00
#
_symmetry.space_group_name_H-M   'P 1'
#
loop_
_entity.id
_entity.type
_entity.pdbx_description
1 polymer ?
#
loop_
_entity_poly.entity_id
_entity_poly.type
_entity_poly.pdbx_seq_one_letter_code
_entity_poly.pdbx_strand_id
1 'polypeptide(L)'
;MRGRQAGTALLLLVAVVVAALPAPSLGWGVDGHLIICQIAQGRLSDAAAKAVNELLPSGAGGNLSSLCSWADRVRFRYHWSAPLHFIDVPDNVCSYSYDRDCKDEEGVKGRCVAGAINNYTSQLLTYGSSSLSPSSKSSGQYNLTEALLFLSHFMGDIHQ
;
A
#
# COMPACT_ATOMS: atom_id res chain seq x y z
N MET A 1 -10.54 -13.12 56.22
CA MET A 1 -9.31 -12.68 55.52
C MET A 1 -8.96 -13.53 54.30
N ARG A 2 -9.19 -14.86 54.31
CA ARG A 2 -8.93 -15.78 53.17
C ARG A 2 -9.67 -15.46 51.85
N GLY A 3 -10.94 -15.02 51.91
CA GLY A 3 -11.74 -14.73 50.72
C GLY A 3 -11.32 -13.46 49.93
N ARG A 4 -10.73 -12.47 50.61
CA ARG A 4 -10.20 -11.26 49.95
C ARG A 4 -8.96 -11.57 49.12
N GLN A 5 -8.05 -12.41 49.62
CA GLN A 5 -6.82 -12.80 48.91
C GLN A 5 -7.10 -13.64 47.66
N ALA A 6 -8.08 -14.54 47.71
CA ALA A 6 -8.49 -15.33 46.55
C ALA A 6 -9.07 -14.44 45.42
N GLY A 7 -9.86 -13.42 45.78
CA GLY A 7 -10.37 -12.44 44.81
C GLY A 7 -9.26 -11.59 44.18
N THR A 8 -8.28 -11.14 44.96
CA THR A 8 -7.14 -10.37 44.43
C THR A 8 -6.26 -11.21 43.52
N ALA A 9 -6.00 -12.47 43.87
CA ALA A 9 -5.22 -13.39 43.06
C ALA A 9 -5.90 -13.71 41.70
N LEU A 10 -7.22 -13.92 41.72
CA LEU A 10 -8.00 -14.13 40.48
C LEU A 10 -7.97 -12.90 39.57
N LEU A 11 -8.14 -11.70 40.14
CA LEU A 11 -8.08 -10.45 39.37
C LEU A 11 -6.69 -10.21 38.74
N LEU A 12 -5.61 -10.50 39.48
CA LEU A 12 -4.25 -10.41 38.96
C LEU A 12 -4.00 -11.43 37.85
N LEU A 13 -4.48 -12.67 38.02
CA LEU A 13 -4.37 -13.71 36.99
C LEU A 13 -5.09 -13.30 35.70
N VAL A 14 -6.32 -12.77 35.80
CA VAL A 14 -7.09 -12.29 34.64
C VAL A 14 -6.38 -11.11 33.97
N ALA A 15 -5.82 -10.16 34.73
CA ALA A 15 -5.08 -9.03 34.18
C ALA A 15 -3.82 -9.48 33.42
N VAL A 16 -3.08 -10.46 33.96
CA VAL A 16 -1.90 -11.05 33.29
C VAL A 16 -2.29 -11.77 32.00
N VAL A 17 -3.40 -12.54 32.00
CA VAL A 17 -3.87 -13.24 30.80
C VAL A 17 -4.31 -12.24 29.72
N VAL A 18 -5.04 -11.18 30.08
CA VAL A 18 -5.47 -10.14 29.12
C VAL A 18 -4.28 -9.37 28.55
N ALA A 19 -3.28 -9.04 29.38
CA ALA A 19 -2.07 -8.36 28.92
C ALA A 19 -1.16 -9.26 28.05
N ALA A 20 -1.29 -10.58 28.15
CA ALA A 20 -0.58 -11.54 27.33
C ALA A 20 -1.27 -11.83 25.98
N LEU A 21 -2.50 -11.34 25.76
CA LEU A 21 -3.14 -11.43 24.45
C LEU A 21 -2.43 -10.45 23.49
N PRO A 22 -2.09 -10.88 22.26
CA PRO A 22 -1.58 -9.96 21.26
C PRO A 22 -2.64 -8.89 21.01
N ALA A 23 -2.21 -7.62 20.99
CA ALA A 23 -3.09 -6.53 20.60
C ALA A 23 -3.56 -6.76 19.15
N PRO A 24 -4.82 -6.45 18.81
CA PRO A 24 -5.26 -6.53 17.43
C PRO A 24 -4.41 -5.58 16.57
N SER A 25 -3.72 -6.12 15.57
CA SER A 25 -3.06 -5.32 14.55
C SER A 25 -4.13 -4.80 13.60
N LEU A 26 -4.44 -3.50 13.69
CA LEU A 26 -5.28 -2.85 12.71
C LEU A 26 -4.41 -2.52 11.49
N GLY A 27 -4.61 -3.26 10.40
CA GLY A 27 -3.99 -2.92 9.12
C GLY A 27 -4.52 -1.60 8.57
N TRP A 28 -3.82 -1.03 7.60
CA TRP A 28 -4.30 0.17 6.91
C TRP A 28 -5.67 -0.09 6.27
N GLY A 29 -6.63 0.76 6.60
CA GLY A 29 -7.83 0.96 5.81
C GLY A 29 -7.73 2.24 5.01
N VAL A 30 -8.88 2.78 4.59
CA VAL A 30 -8.95 4.06 3.86
C VAL A 30 -8.15 5.17 4.58
N ASP A 31 -8.34 5.32 5.89
CA ASP A 31 -7.68 6.37 6.68
C ASP A 31 -6.15 6.25 6.66
N GLY A 32 -5.63 5.01 6.69
CA GLY A 32 -4.18 4.75 6.63
C GLY A 32 -3.55 5.28 5.35
N HIS A 33 -4.13 4.92 4.20
CA HIS A 33 -3.65 5.39 2.90
C HIS A 33 -3.79 6.90 2.72
N LEU A 34 -4.89 7.49 3.22
CA LEU A 34 -5.09 8.93 3.19
C LEU A 34 -4.00 9.65 4.00
N ILE A 35 -3.72 9.18 5.22
CA ILE A 35 -2.68 9.76 6.10
C ILE A 35 -1.30 9.65 5.45
N ILE A 36 -0.92 8.47 4.96
CA ILE A 36 0.39 8.25 4.31
C ILE A 36 0.57 9.20 3.13
N CYS A 37 -0.43 9.29 2.25
CA CYS A 37 -0.35 10.17 1.09
C CYS A 37 -0.39 11.66 1.45
N GLN A 38 -1.13 12.05 2.49
CA GLN A 38 -1.14 13.44 2.96
C GLN A 38 0.24 13.84 3.49
N ILE A 39 0.89 12.96 4.26
CA ILE A 39 2.26 13.17 4.74
C ILE A 39 3.23 13.22 3.56
N ALA A 40 3.14 12.27 2.62
CA ALA A 40 4.03 12.21 1.46
C ALA A 40 3.92 13.47 0.60
N GLN A 41 2.70 13.92 0.29
CA GLN A 41 2.46 15.08 -0.54
C GLN A 41 3.06 16.37 0.05
N GLY A 42 2.98 16.54 1.38
CA GLY A 42 3.59 17.67 2.09
C GLY A 42 5.13 17.65 2.13
N ARG A 43 5.77 16.58 1.65
CA ARG A 43 7.23 16.39 1.63
C ARG A 43 7.81 16.28 0.22
N LEU A 44 7.00 16.49 -0.81
CA LEU A 44 7.47 16.48 -2.19
C LEU A 44 8.37 17.69 -2.46
N SER A 45 9.39 17.50 -3.31
CA SER A 45 10.10 18.62 -3.93
C SER A 45 9.18 19.35 -4.90
N ASP A 46 9.52 20.60 -5.27
CA ASP A 46 8.72 21.38 -6.22
C ASP A 46 8.51 20.66 -7.56
N ALA A 47 9.55 19.97 -8.05
CA ALA A 47 9.47 19.17 -9.27
C ALA A 47 8.48 18.00 -9.14
N ALA A 48 8.53 17.26 -8.03
CA ALA A 48 7.63 16.14 -7.78
C ALA A 48 6.19 16.61 -7.51
N ALA A 49 6.00 17.71 -6.77
CA ALA A 49 4.70 18.33 -6.53
C ALA A 49 4.05 18.79 -7.85
N LYS A 50 4.85 19.38 -8.76
CA LYS A 50 4.39 19.72 -10.11
C LYS A 50 3.94 18.49 -10.89
N ALA A 51 4.76 17.44 -10.93
CA ALA A 51 4.42 16.20 -11.64
C ALA A 51 3.15 15.53 -11.07
N VAL A 52 3.02 15.47 -9.74
CA VAL A 52 1.80 14.95 -9.08
C VAL A 52 0.58 15.77 -9.47
N ASN A 53 0.66 17.10 -9.44
CA ASN A 53 -0.45 17.96 -9.85
C ASN A 53 -0.82 17.79 -11.33
N GLU A 54 0.15 17.55 -12.22
CA GLU A 54 -0.11 17.31 -13.65
C GLU A 54 -0.73 15.95 -13.92
N LEU A 55 -0.37 14.92 -13.13
CA LEU A 55 -0.88 13.56 -13.29
C LEU A 55 -2.23 13.33 -12.60
N LEU A 56 -2.57 14.10 -11.57
CA LEU A 56 -3.84 13.97 -10.88
C LEU A 56 -5.01 14.46 -11.76
N PRO A 57 -6.17 13.76 -11.75
CA PRO A 57 -7.34 14.25 -12.46
C PRO A 57 -7.86 15.55 -11.81
N SER A 58 -8.46 16.43 -12.62
CA SER A 58 -8.97 17.73 -12.15
C SER A 58 -9.93 17.62 -10.96
N GLY A 59 -10.75 16.56 -10.90
CA GLY A 59 -11.65 16.29 -9.79
C GLY A 59 -10.98 16.03 -8.44
N ALA A 60 -9.69 15.72 -8.41
CA ALA A 60 -8.92 15.57 -7.17
C ALA A 60 -8.51 16.92 -6.55
N GLY A 61 -8.64 18.03 -7.27
CA GLY A 61 -8.26 19.36 -6.77
C GLY A 61 -6.80 19.48 -6.33
N GLY A 62 -5.90 18.71 -6.96
CA GLY A 62 -4.50 18.62 -6.57
C GLY A 62 -4.24 17.85 -5.28
N ASN A 63 -5.23 17.18 -4.69
CA ASN A 63 -5.07 16.41 -3.45
C ASN A 63 -4.83 14.92 -3.75
N LEU A 64 -3.59 14.45 -3.58
CA LEU A 64 -3.21 13.05 -3.79
C LEU A 64 -3.93 12.12 -2.81
N SER A 65 -4.07 12.52 -1.53
CA SER A 65 -4.66 11.67 -0.49
C SER A 65 -6.11 11.27 -0.82
N SER A 66 -6.85 12.16 -1.50
CA SER A 66 -8.24 11.90 -1.94
C SER A 66 -8.40 10.66 -2.85
N LEU A 67 -7.31 10.24 -3.50
CA LEU A 67 -7.29 9.10 -4.42
C LEU A 67 -6.42 7.93 -3.95
N CYS A 68 -5.78 8.02 -2.78
CA CYS A 68 -4.85 6.97 -2.36
C CYS A 68 -5.49 5.64 -1.98
N SER A 69 -6.80 5.56 -1.76
CA SER A 69 -7.54 4.29 -1.63
C SER A 69 -8.18 3.84 -2.95
N TRP A 70 -7.79 4.41 -4.08
CA TRP A 70 -8.35 4.03 -5.38
C TRP A 70 -7.98 2.61 -5.79
N ALA A 71 -6.74 2.16 -5.50
CA ALA A 71 -6.26 0.83 -5.88
C ALA A 71 -7.09 -0.29 -5.23
N ASP A 72 -7.50 -0.11 -3.97
CA ASP A 72 -8.44 -1.00 -3.27
C ASP A 72 -9.78 -1.14 -4.00
N ARG A 73 -10.32 -0.03 -4.52
CA ARG A 73 -11.61 -0.04 -5.20
C ARG A 73 -11.53 -0.76 -6.54
N VAL A 74 -10.42 -0.58 -7.26
CA VAL A 74 -10.28 -1.17 -8.59
C VAL A 74 -9.81 -2.61 -8.57
N ARG A 75 -9.31 -3.17 -7.47
CA ARG A 75 -8.86 -4.58 -7.43
C ARG A 75 -9.95 -5.61 -7.78
N PHE A 76 -11.23 -5.24 -7.67
CA PHE A 76 -12.36 -6.05 -8.10
C PHE A 76 -12.77 -5.84 -9.57
N ARG A 77 -12.28 -4.78 -10.21
CA ARG A 77 -12.47 -4.51 -11.64
C ARG A 77 -11.26 -4.96 -12.45
N TYR A 78 -10.09 -4.69 -11.89
CA TYR A 78 -8.77 -5.08 -12.34
C TYR A 78 -8.33 -6.24 -11.46
N HIS A 79 -8.93 -7.42 -11.64
CA HIS A 79 -8.65 -8.59 -10.80
C HIS A 79 -7.16 -8.94 -10.75
N TRP A 80 -6.44 -8.67 -11.84
CA TRP A 80 -4.99 -8.82 -11.91
C TRP A 80 -4.23 -7.96 -10.88
N SER A 81 -4.82 -6.90 -10.33
CA SER A 81 -4.16 -6.03 -9.36
C SER A 81 -4.35 -6.50 -7.92
N ALA A 82 -5.23 -7.46 -7.64
CA ALA A 82 -5.51 -7.89 -6.26
C ALA A 82 -4.28 -8.48 -5.54
N PRO A 83 -3.47 -9.37 -6.15
CA PRO A 83 -2.25 -9.90 -5.51
C PRO A 83 -1.16 -8.84 -5.30
N LEU A 84 -1.30 -7.66 -5.92
CA LEU A 84 -0.31 -6.59 -5.82
C LEU A 84 -0.40 -5.81 -4.50
N HIS A 85 -1.39 -6.09 -3.66
CA HIS A 85 -1.60 -5.43 -2.36
C HIS A 85 -0.80 -6.06 -1.22
N PHE A 86 -0.19 -7.23 -1.42
CA PHE A 86 0.47 -7.97 -0.34
C PHE A 86 1.62 -8.85 -0.87
N ILE A 87 2.28 -9.54 0.07
CA ILE A 87 3.24 -10.63 -0.16
C ILE A 87 2.88 -11.73 0.83
N ASP A 88 2.66 -12.95 0.34
CA ASP A 88 2.56 -14.12 1.20
C ASP A 88 3.96 -14.72 1.42
N VAL A 89 4.29 -14.93 2.69
CA VAL A 89 5.54 -15.56 3.13
C VAL A 89 5.20 -16.92 3.75
N PRO A 90 6.01 -17.97 3.53
CA PRO A 90 5.76 -19.27 4.13
C PRO A 90 5.62 -19.21 5.65
N ASP A 91 4.70 -20.01 6.17
CA ASP A 91 4.48 -20.13 7.61
C ASP A 91 5.78 -20.47 8.34
N ASN A 92 5.95 -19.87 9.53
CA ASN A 92 7.11 -20.07 10.41
C ASN A 92 8.45 -19.58 9.81
N VAL A 93 8.42 -18.82 8.72
CA VAL A 93 9.58 -18.13 8.16
C VAL A 93 9.43 -16.64 8.39
N CYS A 94 10.10 -16.10 9.41
CA CYS A 94 10.12 -14.65 9.68
C CYS A 94 11.14 -13.91 8.78
N SER A 95 11.19 -14.25 7.50
CA SER A 95 12.08 -13.62 6.52
C SER A 95 11.45 -13.58 5.15
N TYR A 96 11.70 -12.48 4.44
CA TYR A 96 11.24 -12.26 3.07
C TYR A 96 12.39 -12.49 2.08
N SER A 97 12.08 -13.13 0.95
CA SER A 97 12.96 -13.25 -0.21
C SER A 97 12.17 -13.01 -1.49
N TYR A 98 12.60 -12.01 -2.29
CA TYR A 98 11.90 -11.61 -3.51
C TYR A 98 11.65 -12.78 -4.46
N ASP A 99 12.67 -13.60 -4.75
CA ASP A 99 12.57 -14.71 -5.70
C ASP A 99 11.63 -15.84 -5.23
N ARG A 100 11.48 -16.01 -3.92
CA ARG A 100 10.65 -17.04 -3.30
C ARG A 100 9.20 -16.59 -3.15
N ASP A 101 9.02 -15.35 -2.69
CA ASP A 101 7.76 -14.86 -2.11
C ASP A 101 7.03 -13.87 -3.05
N CYS A 102 7.73 -13.17 -3.94
CA CYS A 102 7.07 -12.20 -4.82
C CYS A 102 6.44 -12.88 -6.04
N LYS A 103 5.26 -13.45 -5.84
CA LYS A 103 4.44 -14.10 -6.87
C LYS A 103 2.96 -14.08 -6.44
N ASP A 104 2.06 -14.26 -7.40
CA ASP A 104 0.65 -14.51 -7.09
C ASP A 104 0.37 -16.01 -6.81
N GLU A 105 -0.89 -16.34 -6.55
CA GLU A 105 -1.38 -17.70 -6.26
C GLU A 105 -1.08 -18.69 -7.39
N GLU A 106 -1.05 -18.21 -8.64
CA GLU A 106 -0.68 -19.00 -9.82
C GLU A 106 0.84 -19.16 -9.97
N GLY A 107 1.64 -18.56 -9.09
CA GLY A 107 3.10 -18.63 -9.09
C GLY A 107 3.77 -17.71 -10.11
N VAL A 108 3.04 -16.73 -10.66
CA VAL A 108 3.60 -15.77 -11.62
C VAL A 108 4.46 -14.75 -10.88
N LYS A 109 5.77 -14.81 -11.14
CA LYS A 109 6.78 -13.97 -10.48
C LYS A 109 6.53 -12.47 -10.68
N GLY A 110 6.90 -11.69 -9.65
CA GLY A 110 6.80 -10.24 -9.65
C GLY A 110 5.39 -9.69 -9.33
N ARG A 111 4.39 -10.55 -9.18
CA ARG A 111 3.01 -10.16 -8.89
C ARG A 111 2.74 -10.15 -7.39
N CYS A 112 3.42 -9.23 -6.71
CA CYS A 112 3.29 -8.92 -5.29
C CYS A 112 3.48 -7.41 -5.08
N VAL A 113 3.25 -6.89 -3.86
CA VAL A 113 3.40 -5.45 -3.59
C VAL A 113 4.80 -4.89 -3.88
N ALA A 114 5.88 -5.63 -3.55
CA ALA A 114 7.25 -5.20 -3.87
C ALA A 114 7.50 -5.14 -5.39
N GLY A 115 6.98 -6.11 -6.15
CA GLY A 115 7.07 -6.10 -7.60
C GLY A 115 6.24 -4.99 -8.24
N ALA A 116 5.07 -4.69 -7.68
CA ALA A 116 4.23 -3.58 -8.11
C ALA A 116 4.92 -2.23 -7.89
N ILE A 117 5.55 -2.02 -6.73
CA ILE A 117 6.34 -0.81 -6.45
C ILE A 117 7.44 -0.63 -7.50
N ASN A 118 8.22 -1.67 -7.80
CA ASN A 118 9.26 -1.61 -8.83
C ASN A 118 8.68 -1.27 -10.21
N ASN A 119 7.55 -1.90 -10.57
CA ASN A 119 6.89 -1.70 -11.86
C ASN A 119 6.41 -0.24 -12.00
N TYR A 120 5.57 0.24 -11.08
CA TYR A 120 4.98 1.58 -11.19
C TYR A 120 5.99 2.71 -10.97
N THR A 121 7.05 2.48 -10.18
CA THR A 121 8.20 3.39 -10.14
C THR A 121 8.87 3.48 -11.51
N SER A 122 9.13 2.34 -12.17
CA SER A 122 9.74 2.31 -13.51
C SER A 122 8.87 2.99 -14.56
N GLN A 123 7.54 2.84 -14.47
CA GLN A 123 6.60 3.56 -15.34
C GLN A 123 6.69 5.08 -15.12
N LEU A 124 6.71 5.55 -13.87
CA LEU A 124 6.79 6.98 -13.56
C LEU A 124 8.14 7.61 -13.94
N LEU A 125 9.23 6.84 -14.03
CA LEU A 125 10.50 7.34 -14.58
C LEU A 125 10.40 7.75 -16.05
N THR A 126 9.37 7.30 -16.77
CA THR A 126 9.11 7.75 -18.14
C THR A 126 8.46 9.13 -18.21
N TYR A 127 8.01 9.69 -17.07
CA TYR A 127 7.43 11.03 -16.99
C TYR A 127 8.34 12.10 -17.57
N GLY A 128 7.81 12.97 -18.44
CA GLY A 128 8.57 14.05 -19.07
C GLY A 128 9.52 13.62 -20.18
N SER A 129 9.60 12.33 -20.52
CA SER A 129 10.36 11.86 -21.69
C SER A 129 9.68 12.32 -22.98
N SER A 130 10.43 12.97 -23.89
CA SER A 130 9.95 13.64 -25.12
C SER A 130 9.20 12.73 -26.12
N SER A 131 9.20 11.42 -25.89
CA SER A 131 8.46 10.43 -26.69
C SER A 131 6.99 10.29 -26.26
N LEU A 132 6.56 10.93 -25.17
CA LEU A 132 5.24 10.76 -24.57
C LEU A 132 4.46 12.08 -24.62
N SER A 133 4.06 12.47 -25.83
CA SER A 133 3.07 13.53 -26.00
C SER A 133 1.77 13.15 -25.25
N PRO A 134 1.13 14.06 -24.49
CA PRO A 134 -0.12 13.79 -23.77
C PRO A 134 -1.30 13.36 -24.67
N SER A 135 -1.14 13.49 -25.99
CA SER A 135 -2.17 13.22 -27.00
C SER A 135 -1.97 11.96 -27.84
N SER A 136 -0.87 11.21 -27.68
CA SER A 136 -0.63 10.00 -28.48
C SER A 136 -1.01 8.75 -27.70
N LYS A 137 -2.19 8.20 -27.95
CA LYS A 137 -2.52 6.81 -27.58
C LYS A 137 -1.74 5.87 -28.51
N SER A 138 -0.44 5.67 -28.26
CA SER A 138 0.26 4.53 -28.86
C SER A 138 0.07 3.29 -27.98
N SER A 139 -0.07 2.13 -28.61
CA SER A 139 -0.41 0.83 -28.02
C SER A 139 0.68 0.21 -27.09
N GLY A 140 1.53 1.03 -26.49
CA GLY A 140 2.55 0.64 -25.51
C GLY A 140 2.78 1.69 -24.41
N GLN A 141 1.85 2.62 -24.23
CA GLN A 141 2.00 3.76 -23.33
C GLN A 141 1.30 3.53 -21.99
N TYR A 142 2.05 3.63 -20.90
CA TYR A 142 1.52 3.49 -19.54
C TYR A 142 0.58 4.65 -19.20
N ASN A 143 -0.50 4.34 -18.46
CA ASN A 143 -1.31 5.36 -17.81
C ASN A 143 -0.59 5.84 -16.55
N LEU A 144 0.13 6.96 -16.64
CA LEU A 144 0.94 7.47 -15.54
C LEU A 144 0.12 8.00 -14.35
N THR A 145 -1.16 8.35 -14.56
CA THR A 145 -2.07 8.62 -13.45
C THR A 145 -2.33 7.35 -12.65
N GLU A 146 -2.66 6.24 -13.31
CA GLU A 146 -2.82 4.95 -12.62
C GLU A 146 -1.52 4.52 -11.95
N ALA A 147 -0.37 4.71 -12.61
CA ALA A 147 0.94 4.40 -12.01
C ALA A 147 1.20 5.20 -10.73
N LEU A 148 0.90 6.51 -10.72
CA LEU A 148 1.00 7.34 -9.52
C LEU A 148 0.08 6.84 -8.40
N LEU A 149 -1.18 6.53 -8.71
CA LEU A 149 -2.13 6.08 -7.70
C LEU A 149 -1.78 4.71 -7.14
N PHE A 150 -1.38 3.77 -8.00
CA PHE A 150 -0.90 2.46 -7.58
C PHE A 150 0.36 2.55 -6.72
N LEU A 151 1.38 3.29 -7.16
CA LEU A 151 2.61 3.44 -6.39
C LEU A 151 2.34 4.06 -5.01
N SER A 152 1.52 5.13 -4.97
CA SER A 152 1.19 5.81 -3.71
C SER A 152 0.47 4.89 -2.73
N HIS A 153 -0.44 4.05 -3.24
CA HIS A 153 -1.16 3.07 -2.44
C HIS A 153 -0.25 1.94 -1.94
N PHE A 154 0.48 1.29 -2.85
CA PHE A 154 1.33 0.13 -2.56
C PHE A 154 2.52 0.46 -1.65
N MET A 155 3.01 1.69 -1.69
CA MET A 155 3.97 2.18 -0.70
C MET A 155 3.39 2.19 0.71
N GLY A 156 2.07 2.37 0.86
CA GLY A 156 1.39 2.19 2.14
C GLY A 156 1.23 0.73 2.52
N ASP A 157 0.76 -0.11 1.58
CA ASP A 157 0.54 -1.55 1.82
C ASP A 157 1.80 -2.28 2.30
N ILE A 158 2.95 -2.01 1.69
CA ILE A 158 4.21 -2.68 2.08
C ILE A 158 4.69 -2.29 3.48
N HIS A 159 4.16 -1.21 4.07
CA HIS A 159 4.47 -0.76 5.43
C HIS A 159 3.42 -1.18 6.47
N GLN A 160 2.39 -1.93 6.05
CA GLN A 160 1.43 -2.56 6.96
C GLN A 160 2.06 -3.78 7.63
#